data_AF-A0A2T7UKG9-F1
#
_entry.id   AF-A0A2T7UKG9-F1
#
_cell.length_a   1.000
_cell.length_b   1.000
_cell.length_c   1.000
_cell.angle_alpha   90.00
_cell.angle_beta   90.00
_cell.angle_gamma   90.00
#
_symmetry.space_group_name_H-M   'P 1'
#
loop_
_entity.id
_entity.type
_entity.pdbx_description
1 polymer ?
#
loop_
_entity_poly.entity_id
_entity_poly.type
_entity_poly.pdbx_seq_one_letter_code
_entity_poly.pdbx_strand_id
1 'polypeptide(L)' 'MLEAIVSNDDNLTYGDIISVYTSSKEAITALTDRGIEELRDMLRAARMTPETWHEFLDDFVHDAELVARIKAQSPR' A
#
# COMPACT_ATOMS: atom_id res chain seq x y z
N MET A 1 3.80 -3.97 4.63
CA MET A 1 2.64 -3.06 4.58
C MET A 1 2.61 -2.31 3.27
N LEU A 2 3.62 -1.50 2.93
CA LEU A 2 3.70 -0.88 1.59
C LEU A 2 3.66 -1.92 0.46
N GLU A 3 4.42 -3.01 0.59
CA GLU A 3 4.36 -4.16 -0.33
C GLU A 3 2.97 -4.76 -0.48
N ALA A 4 2.18 -4.80 0.60
CA ALA A 4 0.83 -5.34 0.56
C ALA A 4 -0.15 -4.38 -0.15
N ILE A 5 0.08 -3.06 -0.04
CA ILE A 5 -0.69 -2.06 -0.78
C ILE A 5 -0.35 -2.15 -2.28
N VAL A 6 0.94 -2.17 -2.64
CA VAL A 6 1.35 -2.17 -4.06
C VAL A 6 1.20 -3.53 -4.74
N SER A 7 0.89 -4.60 -3.99
CA SER A 7 0.57 -5.91 -4.53
C SER A 7 -0.82 -5.97 -5.18
N ASN A 8 -1.69 -5.00 -4.90
CA ASN A 8 -2.95 -4.81 -5.61
C ASN A 8 -2.79 -3.61 -6.55
N ASP A 9 -2.73 -3.86 -7.86
CA ASP A 9 -2.51 -2.80 -8.85
C ASP A 9 -3.69 -1.84 -8.99
N ASP A 10 -4.88 -2.23 -8.53
CA ASP A 10 -6.07 -1.36 -8.46
C ASP A 10 -5.98 -0.28 -7.36
N ASN A 11 -5.00 -0.38 -6.45
CA ASN A 11 -4.87 0.56 -5.33
C ASN A 11 -4.29 1.93 -5.74
N LEU A 12 -3.64 2.03 -6.89
CA LEU A 12 -3.01 3.25 -7.40
C LEU A 12 -3.42 3.53 -8.84
N THR A 13 -3.22 4.77 -9.28
CA THR A 13 -3.53 5.17 -10.65
C THR A 13 -2.73 4.34 -11.67
N TYR A 14 -3.35 4.05 -12.82
CA TYR A 14 -2.68 3.32 -13.90
C TYR A 14 -1.35 3.95 -14.28
N GLY A 15 -0.30 3.12 -14.32
CA GLY A 15 1.06 3.53 -14.64
C GLY A 15 1.88 4.00 -13.44
N ASP A 16 1.32 3.99 -12.22
CA ASP A 16 2.04 4.38 -11.01
C ASP A 16 2.73 3.20 -10.30
N ILE A 17 2.24 1.98 -10.53
CA ILE A 17 2.95 0.72 -10.25
C ILE A 17 3.50 0.17 -11.56
N ILE A 18 4.79 -0.18 -11.56
CA ILE A 18 5.46 -0.80 -12.71
C ILE A 18 6.16 -2.09 -12.29
N SER A 19 6.14 -3.09 -13.18
CA SER A 19 6.86 -4.36 -13.00
C SER A 19 8.10 -4.37 -13.87
N VAL A 20 9.28 -4.36 -13.25
CA VAL A 20 10.57 -4.41 -13.93
C VAL A 20 11.07 -5.86 -13.94
N TYR A 21 11.03 -6.49 -15.10
CA TYR A 21 11.55 -7.84 -15.30
C TYR A 21 13.05 -7.78 -15.53
N THR A 22 13.82 -8.41 -14.64
CA THR A 22 15.26 -8.59 -14.85
C THR A 22 15.55 -9.97 -15.44
N SER A 23 16.82 -10.32 -15.67
CA SER A 23 17.17 -11.67 -16.13
C SER A 23 16.94 -12.75 -15.06
N SER A 24 16.79 -12.39 -13.79
CA SER A 24 16.14 -13.28 -12.82
C SER A 24 14.64 -13.25 -13.12
N LYS A 25 14.00 -14.41 -13.22
CA LYS A 25 12.58 -14.57 -13.59
C LYS A 25 11.58 -13.89 -12.62
N GLU A 26 12.07 -13.15 -11.65
CA GLU A 26 11.30 -12.40 -10.68
C GLU A 26 11.17 -10.94 -11.17
N ALA A 27 9.94 -10.45 -11.19
CA ALA A 27 9.68 -9.05 -11.45
C ALA A 27 9.94 -8.24 -10.17
N ILE A 28 10.57 -7.08 -10.32
CA ILE A 28 10.68 -6.08 -9.27
C ILE A 28 9.48 -5.16 -9.41
N THR A 29 8.62 -5.11 -8.40
CA THR A 29 7.58 -4.07 -8.30
C THR A 29 8.24 -2.75 -7.92
N ALA A 30 8.05 -1.72 -8.75
CA ALA A 30 8.54 -0.37 -8.53
C ALA A 30 7.39 0.64 -8.65
N LEU A 31 7.60 1.84 -8.09
CA LEU A 31 6.67 2.95 -8.16
C LEU A 31 7.26 4.08 -9.01
N THR A 32 6.42 4.76 -9.79
CA THR A 32 6.81 6.04 -10.40
C THR A 32 6.88 7.13 -9.35
N ASP A 33 7.51 8.26 -9.69
CA ASP A 33 7.53 9.43 -8.79
C ASP A 33 6.10 9.88 -8.45
N ARG A 34 5.18 9.84 -9.42
CA ARG A 34 3.76 10.14 -9.20
C ARG A 34 3.09 9.13 -8.28
N GLY A 35 3.37 7.84 -8.45
CA GLY A 35 2.85 6.80 -7.57
C GLY A 35 3.32 6.93 -6.12
N ILE A 36 4.56 7.41 -5.92
CA ILE A 36 5.06 7.75 -4.60
C ILE A 36 4.28 8.94 -4.00
N GLU A 37 3.97 9.96 -4.79
CA GLU A 37 3.17 11.11 -4.35
C GLU A 37 1.74 10.69 -3.99
N GLU A 38 1.06 9.92 -4.83
CA GLU A 38 -0.28 9.39 -4.58
C GLU A 38 -0.32 8.56 -3.29
N LEU A 39 0.62 7.64 -3.13
CA LEU A 39 0.73 6.81 -1.92
C LEU A 39 0.98 7.65 -0.66
N ARG A 40 1.75 8.74 -0.76
CA ARG A 40 1.98 9.65 0.36
C ARG A 40 0.69 10.39 0.75
N ASP A 41 -0.09 10.84 -0.23
CA ASP A 41 -1.36 11.52 0.02
C ASP A 41 -2.40 10.59 0.64
N MET A 42 -2.53 9.36 0.13
CA MET A 42 -3.37 8.31 0.72
C MET A 42 -3.00 8.03 2.18
N LEU A 43 -1.71 7.79 2.46
CA LEU A 43 -1.23 7.52 3.82
C LEU A 43 -1.42 8.72 4.75
N ARG A 44 -1.31 9.95 4.22
CA ARG A 44 -1.56 11.17 4.98
C ARG A 44 -3.03 11.29 5.38
N ALA A 45 -3.95 10.99 4.48
CA ALA A 45 -5.39 10.99 4.77
C ALA A 45 -5.75 9.89 5.76
N ALA A 46 -5.24 8.67 5.55
CA ALA A 46 -5.51 7.50 6.39
C ALA A 46 -5.06 7.67 7.84
N ARG A 47 -3.91 8.33 8.07
CA ARG A 47 -3.30 8.48 9.40
C ARG A 47 -3.87 9.61 10.25
N MET A 48 -4.96 10.25 9.83
CA MET A 48 -5.57 11.37 10.56
C MET A 48 -6.17 10.94 11.91
N THR A 49 -6.88 9.81 11.96
CA THR A 49 -7.40 9.23 13.20
C THR A 49 -7.22 7.71 13.22
N PRO A 50 -7.32 7.06 14.39
CA PRO A 50 -7.36 5.60 14.45
C PRO A 50 -8.45 5.03 13.54
N GLU A 51 -9.65 5.59 13.53
CA GLU A 51 -10.78 5.10 12.72
C GLU A 51 -10.45 5.12 11.23
N THR A 52 -9.98 6.26 10.70
CA THR A 52 -9.59 6.36 9.28
C THR A 52 -8.43 5.45 8.92
N TRP A 53 -7.56 5.15 9.89
CA TRP A 53 -6.47 4.21 9.71
C TRP A 53 -6.96 2.76 9.63
N HIS A 54 -7.94 2.39 10.45
CA HIS A 54 -8.55 1.05 10.41
C HIS A 54 -9.32 0.83 9.11
N GLU A 55 -10.11 1.83 8.67
CA GLU A 55 -10.83 1.80 7.38
C GLU A 55 -9.86 1.67 6.20
N PHE A 56 -8.80 2.48 6.16
CA PHE A 56 -7.78 2.39 5.12
C PHE A 56 -7.14 0.99 5.04
N LEU A 57 -6.86 0.36 6.19
CA LEU A 57 -6.30 -0.98 6.20
C LEU A 57 -7.28 -2.03 5.66
N ASP A 58 -8.58 -1.88 5.93
CA ASP A 58 -9.59 -2.81 5.40
C ASP A 58 -9.80 -2.63 3.90
N ASP A 59 -9.72 -1.39 3.40
CA ASP A 59 -9.98 -1.08 1.99
C ASP A 59 -8.78 -1.39 1.08
N PHE A 60 -7.54 -1.13 1.54
CA PHE A 60 -6.35 -1.15 0.68
C PHE A 60 -5.39 -2.32 0.95
N VAL A 61 -5.63 -3.16 1.97
CA VAL A 61 -4.77 -4.30 2.29
C VAL A 61 -5.58 -5.60 2.31
N HIS A 62 -5.42 -6.42 1.28
CA HIS A 62 -6.12 -7.72 1.17
C HIS A 62 -5.70 -8.77 2.21
N ASP A 63 -4.49 -8.67 2.76
CA ASP A 63 -4.00 -9.62 3.77
C ASP A 63 -4.66 -9.35 5.14
N ALA A 64 -5.72 -10.11 5.43
CA ALA A 64 -6.48 -9.97 6.66
C ALA A 64 -5.67 -10.26 7.94
N GLU A 65 -4.68 -11.16 7.89
CA GLU A 65 -3.82 -11.45 9.04
C GLU A 65 -2.89 -10.26 9.31
N LEU A 66 -2.31 -9.69 8.25
CA LEU A 66 -1.51 -8.49 8.34
C LEU A 66 -2.33 -7.31 8.89
N VAL A 67 -3.56 -7.12 8.41
CA VAL A 67 -4.48 -6.09 8.89
C VAL A 67 -4.74 -6.25 10.39
N ALA A 68 -5.14 -7.45 10.83
CA ALA A 68 -5.39 -7.73 12.24
C ALA A 68 -4.16 -7.45 13.12
N ARG A 69 -2.97 -7.86 12.66
CA ARG A 69 -1.70 -7.63 13.37
C ARG A 69 -1.32 -6.15 13.47
N ILE A 70 -1.64 -5.34 12.45
CA ILE A 70 -1.37 -3.89 12.48
C ILE A 70 -2.36 -3.19 13.41
N LYS A 71 -3.65 -3.55 13.35
CA LYS A 71 -4.71 -2.98 14.21
C LYS A 71 -4.47 -3.27 15.70
N ALA A 72 -3.87 -4.41 16.01
CA ALA A 72 -3.50 -4.78 17.37
C ALA A 72 -2.28 -4.02 17.93
N GLN A 73 -1.48 -3.34 17.09
CA GLN A 73 -0.36 -2.52 17.54
C GLN A 73 -0.88 -1.16 18.01
N SER A 74 -0.42 -0.68 19.17
CA SER A 74 -0.74 0.67 19.64
C SER A 74 -0.28 1.72 18.61
N PRO A 75 -1.03 2.83 18.42
CA PRO A 75 -0.63 3.89 17.51
C PRO A 75 0.78 4.40 17.90
N ARG A 76 1.71 4.39 16.93
CA ARG A 76 3.04 5.02 17.10
C ARG A 76 2.98 6.50 16.76
#